data_AF-A0A1S3IS84-F1
#
_entry.id   AF-A0A1S3IS84-F1
#
_cell.length_a   1.000
_cell.length_b   1.000
_cell.length_c   1.000
_cell.angle_alpha   90.00
_cell.angle_beta   90.00
_cell.angle_gamma   90.00
#
_symmetry.space_group_name_H-M   'P 1'
#
loop_
_entity.id
_entity.type
_entity.pdbx_description
1 polymer ?
#
loop_
_entity_poly.entity_id
_entity_poly.type
_entity_poly.pdbx_seq_one_letter_code
_entity_poly.pdbx_strand_id
1 'polypeptide(L)'
;MKTQFLWSFLLPLMAVVIHNVKSQDAEASPTLSEISSMVQDLKNVVDLLANQLMMQQLIVEEKARFDGASGIKQIRMDIAGTRPYHTPSHVRDSVAAYHDHANYDRTVGMGEISAVLNGVEFKTRHNDFKLVMPCTSDESYHCIENIPFPPVPPESF
;
A
#
# COMPACT_ATOMS: atom_id res chain seq x y z
N MET A 1 52.49 -51.71 23.11
CA MET A 1 51.15 -52.19 22.72
C MET A 1 50.50 -51.20 21.77
N LYS A 2 50.16 -51.66 20.56
CA LYS A 2 49.14 -51.15 19.62
C LYS A 2 49.33 -49.75 18.99
N THR A 3 50.20 -49.66 17.97
CA THR A 3 50.19 -48.61 16.92
C THR A 3 49.70 -49.16 15.57
N GLN A 4 48.60 -49.92 15.58
CA GLN A 4 48.01 -50.50 14.37
C GLN A 4 46.56 -50.06 14.11
N PHE A 5 45.99 -49.17 14.93
CA PHE A 5 44.55 -48.89 14.90
C PHE A 5 44.12 -47.60 14.19
N LEU A 6 45.05 -46.78 13.70
CA LEU A 6 44.71 -45.50 13.06
C LEU A 6 44.66 -45.57 11.52
N TRP A 7 45.25 -46.59 10.90
CA TRP A 7 45.31 -46.67 9.42
C TRP A 7 44.11 -47.40 8.81
N SER A 8 43.34 -48.17 9.58
CA SER A 8 42.15 -48.89 9.11
C SER A 8 40.91 -47.99 8.92
N PHE A 9 40.88 -46.81 9.54
CA PHE A 9 39.79 -45.83 9.38
C PHE A 9 40.14 -44.73 8.37
N LEU A 10 41.42 -44.42 8.16
CA LEU A 10 41.84 -43.38 7.20
C LEU A 10 41.72 -43.81 5.74
N LEU A 11 41.95 -45.10 5.44
CA LEU A 11 41.78 -45.67 4.10
C LEU A 11 40.33 -45.66 3.58
N PRO A 12 39.30 -46.08 4.35
CA PRO A 12 37.91 -45.95 3.91
C PRO A 12 37.43 -44.50 3.87
N LEU A 13 37.94 -43.61 4.75
CA LEU A 13 37.60 -42.19 4.70
C LEU A 13 38.16 -41.52 3.44
N MET A 14 39.41 -41.82 3.07
CA MET A 14 40.00 -41.37 1.80
C MET A 14 39.28 -41.97 0.60
N ALA A 15 38.88 -43.25 0.65
CA ALA A 15 38.12 -43.87 -0.44
C ALA A 15 36.73 -43.24 -0.60
N VAL A 16 36.03 -42.89 0.49
CA VAL A 16 34.74 -42.18 0.48
C VAL A 16 34.90 -40.76 -0.02
N VAL A 17 35.96 -40.05 0.40
CA VAL A 17 36.27 -38.69 -0.09
C VAL A 17 36.63 -38.73 -1.58
N ILE A 18 37.42 -39.71 -2.04
CA ILE A 18 37.80 -39.85 -3.45
C ILE A 18 36.60 -40.28 -4.32
N HIS A 19 35.70 -41.13 -3.81
CA HIS A 19 34.45 -41.46 -4.51
C HIS A 19 33.49 -40.26 -4.58
N ASN A 20 33.37 -39.47 -3.50
CA ASN A 20 32.53 -38.28 -3.49
C ASN A 20 33.10 -37.16 -4.38
N VAL A 21 34.42 -36.97 -4.41
CA VAL A 21 35.09 -36.00 -5.31
C VAL A 21 34.92 -36.40 -6.77
N LYS A 22 35.10 -37.69 -7.12
CA LYS A 22 34.84 -38.17 -8.50
C LYS A 22 33.37 -38.10 -8.91
N SER A 23 32.44 -38.08 -7.97
CA SER A 23 31.00 -37.97 -8.26
C SER A 23 30.51 -36.54 -8.49
N GLN A 24 31.25 -35.52 -8.01
CA GLN A 24 30.88 -34.11 -8.22
C GLN A 24 31.37 -33.54 -9.55
N ASP A 25 32.43 -34.11 -10.14
CA ASP A 25 32.94 -33.67 -11.45
C ASP A 25 32.16 -34.27 -12.64
N ALA A 26 31.10 -35.03 -12.37
CA ALA A 26 30.22 -35.64 -13.37
C ALA A 26 28.81 -35.04 -13.37
N GLU A 27 28.63 -33.82 -12.85
CA GLU A 27 27.44 -33.04 -13.21
C GLU A 27 27.54 -32.73 -14.70
N ALA A 28 26.66 -33.35 -15.49
CA ALA A 28 26.55 -33.13 -16.92
C ALA A 28 26.58 -31.63 -17.21
N SER A 29 27.47 -31.19 -18.11
CA SER A 29 27.48 -29.78 -18.55
C SER A 29 26.06 -29.42 -18.95
N PRO A 30 25.50 -28.31 -18.43
CA PRO A 30 24.11 -27.97 -18.71
C PRO A 30 23.94 -27.95 -20.22
N THR A 31 22.98 -28.74 -20.68
CA THR A 31 22.66 -28.86 -22.10
C THR A 31 22.32 -27.47 -22.64
N LEU A 32 22.54 -27.25 -23.94
CA LEU A 32 22.20 -25.96 -24.57
C LEU A 32 20.71 -25.58 -24.32
N SER A 33 19.83 -26.56 -24.17
CA SER A 33 18.43 -26.36 -23.78
C SER A 33 18.26 -25.87 -22.33
N GLU A 34 19.02 -26.42 -21.37
CA GLU A 34 18.97 -25.96 -19.98
C GLU A 34 19.52 -24.54 -19.85
N ILE A 35 20.64 -24.24 -20.51
CA ILE A 35 21.18 -22.88 -20.59
C ILE A 35 20.16 -21.93 -21.22
N SER A 36 19.52 -22.33 -22.33
CA SER A 36 18.49 -21.52 -22.97
C SER A 36 17.27 -21.29 -22.07
N SER A 37 16.86 -22.29 -21.29
CA SER A 37 15.75 -22.16 -20.33
C SER A 37 16.10 -21.23 -19.19
N MET A 38 17.30 -21.35 -18.62
CA MET A 38 17.79 -20.43 -17.58
C MET A 38 17.87 -19.00 -18.08
N VAL A 39 18.34 -18.78 -19.32
CA VAL A 39 18.37 -17.45 -19.93
C VAL A 39 16.95 -16.91 -20.13
N GLN A 40 15.99 -17.75 -20.50
CA GLN A 40 14.60 -17.32 -20.67
C GLN A 40 13.95 -16.98 -19.32
N ASP A 41 14.21 -17.76 -18.28
CA ASP A 41 13.73 -17.47 -16.93
C ASP A 41 14.34 -16.19 -16.39
N LEU A 42 15.64 -15.98 -16.61
CA LEU A 42 16.31 -14.74 -16.22
C LEU A 42 15.69 -13.53 -16.93
N LYS A 43 15.38 -13.64 -18.22
CA LYS A 43 14.66 -12.60 -18.98
C LYS A 43 13.29 -12.32 -18.37
N ASN A 44 12.52 -13.36 -18.06
CA ASN A 44 11.20 -13.21 -17.45
C ASN A 44 11.28 -12.52 -16.07
N VAL A 45 12.27 -12.88 -15.25
CA VAL A 45 12.50 -12.24 -13.94
C VAL A 45 12.90 -10.78 -14.11
N VAL A 46 13.78 -10.47 -15.07
CA VAL A 46 14.17 -9.09 -15.38
C VAL A 46 12.97 -8.28 -15.87
N ASP A 47 12.10 -8.84 -16.71
CA ASP A 47 10.89 -8.17 -17.19
C ASP A 47 9.90 -7.92 -16.04
N LEU A 48 9.71 -8.89 -15.14
CA LEU A 48 8.87 -8.70 -13.95
C LEU A 48 9.44 -7.63 -13.03
N LEU A 49 10.76 -7.63 -12.80
CA LEU A 49 11.43 -6.61 -12.00
C LEU A 49 11.31 -5.24 -12.64
N ALA A 50 11.49 -5.12 -13.96
CA ALA A 50 11.35 -3.85 -14.67
C ALA A 50 9.95 -3.27 -14.53
N ASN A 51 8.91 -4.09 -14.70
CA ASN A 51 7.52 -3.69 -14.48
C ASN A 51 7.26 -3.25 -13.03
N GLN A 52 7.78 -4.01 -12.06
CA GLN A 52 7.65 -3.67 -10.65
C GLN A 52 8.36 -2.35 -10.31
N LEU A 53 9.54 -2.12 -10.87
CA LEU A 53 10.34 -0.90 -10.66
C LEU A 53 9.65 0.32 -11.29
N MET A 54 9.05 0.18 -12.48
CA MET A 54 8.22 1.23 -13.08
C MET A 54 7.03 1.60 -12.18
N MET A 55 6.33 0.62 -11.61
CA MET A 55 5.22 0.89 -10.68
C MET A 55 5.71 1.57 -9.39
N GLN A 56 6.85 1.16 -8.85
CA GLN A 56 7.46 1.81 -7.68
C GLN A 56 7.87 3.24 -7.98
N GLN A 57 8.46 3.50 -9.15
CA GLN A 57 8.86 4.84 -9.58
C GLN A 57 7.64 5.77 -9.68
N LEU A 58 6.52 5.30 -10.23
CA LEU A 58 5.28 6.08 -10.31
C LEU A 58 4.77 6.48 -8.91
N ILE A 59 4.80 5.55 -7.95
CA ILE A 59 4.41 5.82 -6.56
C ILE A 59 5.35 6.85 -5.91
N VAL A 60 6.66 6.75 -6.15
CA VAL A 60 7.65 7.70 -5.60
C VAL A 60 7.46 9.10 -6.19
N GLU A 61 7.21 9.22 -7.48
CA GLU A 61 6.96 10.51 -8.12
C GLU A 61 5.65 11.15 -7.66
N GLU A 62 4.59 10.35 -7.54
CA GLU A 62 3.33 10.81 -6.99
C GLU A 62 3.53 11.29 -5.55
N LYS A 63 4.24 10.52 -4.73
CA LYS A 63 4.62 10.93 -3.38
C LYS A 63 5.41 12.24 -3.38
N ALA A 64 6.43 12.39 -4.23
CA ALA A 64 7.22 13.62 -4.31
C ALA A 64 6.39 14.86 -4.72
N ARG A 65 5.42 14.70 -5.64
CA ARG A 65 4.51 15.78 -6.05
C ARG A 65 3.61 16.25 -4.90
N PHE A 66 3.22 15.34 -4.01
CA PHE A 66 2.35 15.65 -2.89
C PHE A 66 3.09 15.99 -1.58
N ASP A 67 4.30 15.47 -1.35
CA ASP A 67 5.06 15.75 -0.13
C ASP A 67 5.45 17.25 -0.05
N GLY A 68 5.54 17.94 -1.20
CA GLY A 68 5.78 19.39 -1.26
C GLY A 68 4.54 20.29 -1.10
N ALA A 69 3.33 19.77 -1.28
CA ALA A 69 2.09 20.55 -1.25
C ALA A 69 0.99 19.82 -0.46
N SER A 70 0.50 20.45 0.61
CA SER A 70 -0.63 19.91 1.37
C SER A 70 -1.90 19.80 0.51
N GLY A 71 -2.64 18.71 0.64
CA GLY A 71 -3.85 18.48 -0.15
C GLY A 71 -4.42 17.07 -0.04
N ILE A 72 -5.61 16.89 -0.63
CA ILE A 72 -6.26 15.57 -0.74
C ILE A 72 -5.74 14.89 -2.01
N LYS A 73 -5.15 13.70 -1.84
CA LYS A 73 -4.65 12.86 -2.92
C LYS A 73 -5.80 12.10 -3.59
N GLN A 74 -6.61 11.43 -2.77
CA GLN A 74 -7.67 10.55 -3.21
C GLN A 74 -8.77 10.46 -2.15
N ILE A 75 -10.02 10.47 -2.58
CA ILE A 75 -11.18 10.07 -1.80
C ILE A 75 -11.46 8.58 -1.99
N ARG A 76 -12.37 8.01 -1.20
CA ARG A 76 -12.80 6.61 -1.35
C ARG A 76 -13.16 6.31 -2.80
N MET A 77 -12.53 5.27 -3.33
CA MET A 77 -12.86 4.72 -4.63
C MET A 77 -14.07 3.81 -4.50
N ASP A 78 -15.16 4.18 -5.15
CA ASP A 78 -16.35 3.34 -5.32
C ASP A 78 -16.70 3.11 -6.79
N ILE A 79 -16.09 3.88 -7.68
CA ILE A 79 -16.11 3.68 -9.12
C ILE A 79 -14.68 3.60 -9.67
N ALA A 80 -14.49 2.80 -10.70
CA ALA A 80 -13.25 2.71 -11.46
C ALA A 80 -13.60 2.60 -12.95
N GLY A 81 -12.65 2.93 -13.83
CA GLY A 81 -12.84 2.84 -15.27
C GLY A 81 -11.64 2.25 -15.99
N THR A 82 -11.74 2.15 -17.32
CA THR A 82 -10.67 1.64 -18.19
C THR A 82 -9.43 2.53 -18.25
N ARG A 83 -9.51 3.75 -17.72
CA ARG A 83 -8.43 4.75 -17.74
C ARG A 83 -8.24 5.34 -16.34
N PRO A 84 -7.00 5.66 -15.92
CA PRO A 84 -6.72 6.14 -14.56
C PRO A 84 -7.49 7.39 -14.13
N TYR A 85 -7.79 8.30 -15.06
CA TYR A 85 -8.53 9.53 -14.77
C TYR A 85 -10.06 9.33 -14.65
N HIS A 86 -10.56 8.11 -14.89
CA HIS A 86 -11.94 7.77 -14.57
C HIS A 86 -12.15 7.42 -13.09
N THR A 87 -11.05 7.33 -12.33
CA THR A 87 -11.08 7.13 -10.89
C THR A 87 -11.15 8.49 -10.19
N PRO A 88 -12.03 8.66 -9.19
CA PRO A 88 -12.16 9.93 -8.47
C PRO A 88 -10.90 10.23 -7.66
N SER A 89 -10.38 11.46 -7.79
CA SER A 89 -9.26 11.97 -7.00
C SER A 89 -9.75 12.70 -5.76
N HIS A 90 -9.86 14.02 -5.77
CA HIS A 90 -10.28 14.85 -4.63
C HIS A 90 -11.77 15.24 -4.66
N VAL A 91 -12.44 15.04 -5.81
CA VAL A 91 -13.84 15.37 -6.06
C VAL A 91 -14.49 14.26 -6.88
N ARG A 92 -15.75 13.94 -6.55
CA ARG A 92 -16.70 13.25 -7.43
C ARG A 92 -18.05 13.97 -7.40
N ASP A 93 -19.05 13.40 -6.74
CA ASP A 93 -20.34 14.04 -6.48
C ASP A 93 -20.19 15.15 -5.43
N SER A 94 -19.18 15.00 -4.55
CA SER A 94 -18.80 15.96 -3.55
C SER A 94 -17.28 16.04 -3.38
N VAL A 95 -16.82 17.14 -2.79
CA VAL A 95 -15.42 17.33 -2.38
C VAL A 95 -15.15 16.46 -1.16
N ALA A 96 -14.00 15.81 -1.09
CA ALA A 96 -13.58 15.01 0.06
C ALA A 96 -14.58 13.90 0.49
N ALA A 97 -15.46 13.48 -0.43
CA ALA A 97 -16.56 12.54 -0.14
C ALA A 97 -17.49 12.99 1.01
N TYR A 98 -17.71 14.31 1.16
CA TYR A 98 -18.73 14.83 2.06
C TYR A 98 -20.13 14.47 1.57
N HIS A 99 -20.99 13.95 2.44
CA HIS A 99 -22.36 13.61 2.09
C HIS A 99 -23.28 13.76 3.30
N ASP A 100 -24.57 13.88 3.04
CA ASP A 100 -25.57 13.96 4.09
C ASP A 100 -25.88 12.58 4.65
N HIS A 101 -26.22 12.57 5.94
CA HIS A 101 -26.80 11.43 6.62
C HIS A 101 -28.23 11.77 7.03
N ALA A 102 -29.15 11.84 6.07
CA ALA A 102 -30.55 12.19 6.31
C ALA A 102 -31.25 11.28 7.34
N ASN A 103 -30.71 10.09 7.59
CA ASN A 103 -31.20 9.14 8.59
C ASN A 103 -30.65 9.38 10.01
N TYR A 104 -29.70 10.31 10.20
CA TYR A 104 -29.11 10.63 11.50
C TYR A 104 -29.29 12.12 11.84
N ASP A 105 -29.60 12.40 13.11
CA ASP A 105 -29.82 13.77 13.58
C ASP A 105 -28.52 14.59 13.53
N ARG A 106 -28.52 15.62 12.67
CA ARG A 106 -27.47 16.67 12.55
C ARG A 106 -26.08 16.11 12.24
N THR A 107 -26.02 14.98 11.54
CA THR A 107 -24.78 14.31 11.17
C THR A 107 -24.42 14.61 9.73
N VAL A 108 -23.16 14.99 9.50
CA VAL A 108 -22.54 15.07 8.18
C VAL A 108 -21.56 13.92 8.06
N GLY A 109 -21.66 13.18 6.95
CA GLY A 109 -20.77 12.08 6.64
C GLY A 109 -19.56 12.58 5.86
N MET A 110 -18.39 12.03 6.19
CA MET A 110 -17.18 12.23 5.41
C MET A 110 -16.59 10.86 5.09
N GLY A 111 -16.51 10.55 3.81
CA GLY A 111 -15.86 9.34 3.34
C GLY A 111 -14.37 9.29 3.67
N GLU A 112 -13.76 8.13 3.41
CA GLU A 112 -12.34 7.93 3.55
C GLU A 112 -11.56 8.87 2.61
N ILE A 113 -10.56 9.56 3.14
CA ILE A 113 -9.64 10.39 2.35
C ILE A 113 -8.19 10.00 2.63
N SER A 114 -7.36 10.10 1.60
CA SER A 114 -5.90 10.09 1.69
C SER A 114 -5.43 11.52 1.46
N ALA A 115 -4.79 12.13 2.45
CA ALA A 115 -4.35 13.51 2.39
C ALA A 115 -2.93 13.67 2.92
N VAL A 116 -2.27 14.72 2.46
CA VAL A 116 -0.98 15.18 2.97
C VAL A 116 -1.20 16.52 3.65
N LEU A 117 -0.77 16.62 4.91
CA LEU A 117 -0.67 17.89 5.62
C LEU A 117 0.78 18.06 6.07
N ASN A 118 1.43 19.11 5.59
CA ASN A 118 2.82 19.45 5.94
C ASN A 118 3.80 18.28 5.71
N GLY A 119 3.63 17.56 4.59
CA GLY A 119 4.47 16.40 4.22
C GLY A 119 4.13 15.10 4.96
N VAL A 120 3.19 15.13 5.91
CA VAL A 120 2.70 13.92 6.59
C VAL A 120 1.46 13.40 5.87
N GLU A 121 1.55 12.18 5.36
CA GLU A 121 0.43 11.47 4.77
C GLU A 121 -0.39 10.75 5.84
N PHE A 122 -1.70 10.93 5.79
CA PHE A 122 -2.64 10.17 6.61
C PHE A 122 -3.81 9.72 5.75
N LYS A 123 -4.34 8.55 6.13
CA LYS A 123 -5.58 8.01 5.60
C LYS A 123 -6.60 8.01 6.71
N THR A 124 -7.75 8.62 6.44
CA THR A 124 -8.88 8.57 7.35
C THR A 124 -9.69 7.30 7.10
N ARG A 125 -10.44 6.88 8.11
CA ARG A 125 -11.60 6.02 7.92
C ARG A 125 -12.81 6.89 7.56
N HIS A 126 -13.94 6.23 7.32
CA HIS A 126 -15.22 6.91 7.25
C HIS A 126 -15.45 7.64 8.58
N ASN A 127 -15.64 8.95 8.51
CA ASN A 127 -15.73 9.82 9.65
C ASN A 127 -17.05 10.59 9.58
N ASP A 128 -17.98 10.18 10.43
CA ASP A 128 -19.24 10.88 10.60
C ASP A 128 -19.12 11.81 11.80
N PHE A 129 -19.52 13.06 11.63
CA PHE A 129 -19.44 14.04 12.69
C PHE A 129 -20.68 14.92 12.75
N LYS A 130 -20.97 15.41 13.95
CA LYS A 130 -22.04 16.38 14.18
C LYS A 130 -21.49 17.79 14.07
N LEU A 131 -22.20 18.65 13.35
CA LEU A 131 -21.91 20.07 13.32
C LEU A 131 -22.55 20.74 14.54
N VAL A 132 -21.71 21.35 15.36
CA VAL A 132 -22.10 22.03 16.60
C VAL A 132 -21.46 23.43 16.62
N MET A 133 -22.04 24.33 17.40
CA MET A 133 -21.48 25.65 17.67
C MET A 133 -20.95 25.72 19.11
N PRO A 134 -19.99 26.60 19.42
CA PRO A 134 -19.61 26.85 20.81
C PRO A 134 -20.81 27.33 21.62
N CYS A 135 -20.83 27.00 22.91
CA CYS A 135 -21.83 27.56 23.83
C CYS A 135 -21.79 29.10 23.83
N THR A 136 -22.96 29.71 23.93
CA THR A 136 -23.06 31.17 24.12
C THR A 136 -23.10 31.58 25.59
N SER A 137 -23.36 30.61 26.47
CA SER A 137 -23.62 30.81 27.89
C SER A 137 -22.44 30.51 28.81
N ASP A 138 -21.45 29.74 28.34
CA ASP A 138 -20.31 29.26 29.12
C ASP A 138 -19.05 29.17 28.23
N GLU A 139 -17.90 29.57 28.78
CA GLU A 139 -16.58 29.53 28.13
C GLU A 139 -15.77 28.28 28.49
N SER A 140 -16.37 27.33 29.22
CA SER A 140 -15.72 26.08 29.58
C SER A 140 -15.31 25.28 28.35
N TYR A 141 -14.17 24.59 28.48
CA TYR A 141 -13.62 23.77 27.40
C TYR A 141 -14.61 22.67 26.97
N HIS A 142 -14.82 22.52 25.66
CA HIS A 142 -15.81 21.61 25.06
C HIS A 142 -17.28 21.92 25.39
N CYS A 143 -17.62 23.11 25.89
CA CYS A 143 -19.02 23.53 25.89
C CYS A 143 -19.50 23.75 24.44
N ILE A 144 -20.49 22.97 24.02
CA ILE A 144 -21.07 23.00 22.68
C ILE A 144 -22.61 23.04 22.73
N GLU A 145 -23.20 23.70 21.74
CA GLU A 145 -24.64 23.80 21.50
C GLU A 145 -24.97 23.37 20.06
N ASN A 146 -26.22 22.98 19.81
CA ASN A 146 -26.65 22.61 18.46
C ASN A 146 -26.80 23.86 17.58
N ILE A 147 -26.33 23.79 16.33
CA ILE A 147 -26.53 24.87 15.35
C ILE A 147 -28.04 25.01 15.06
N PRO A 148 -28.68 26.16 15.30
CA PRO A 148 -30.10 26.33 15.03
C PRO A 148 -30.39 26.18 13.53
N PHE A 149 -31.51 25.54 13.19
CA PHE A 149 -31.94 25.50 11.80
C PHE A 149 -32.35 26.90 11.35
N PRO A 150 -32.14 27.25 10.07
CA PRO A 150 -32.66 28.49 9.53
C PRO A 150 -34.19 28.52 9.68
N PRO A 151 -34.79 29.70 9.90
CA PRO A 151 -36.24 29.82 9.99
C PRO A 151 -36.90 29.33 8.70
N VAL A 152 -38.04 28.66 8.83
CA VAL A 152 -38.84 28.24 7.67
C VAL A 152 -39.31 29.50 6.93
N PRO A 153 -39.14 29.57 5.59
CA PRO A 153 -39.66 30.69 4.82
C PRO A 153 -41.17 30.87 5.05
N PRO A 154 -41.69 32.11 5.05
CA PRO A 154 -43.13 32.32 5.10
C PRO A 154 -43.81 31.63 3.92
N GLU A 155 -44.98 31.03 4.15
CA GLU A 155 -45.75 30.41 3.07
C GLU A 155 -46.02 31.45 1.98
N SER A 156 -45.51 31.19 0.78
CA SER A 156 -45.89 31.95 -0.40
C SER A 156 -47.29 31.52 -0.81
N PHE A 157 -48.27 32.38 -0.53
CA PHE A 157 -49.63 32.31 -1.07
C PHE A 157 -49.64 32.53 -2.59
#